data_AF-A0A929NQT4-F1
#
_entry.id   AF-A0A929NQT4-F1
#
_cell.length_a   1.000
_cell.length_b   1.000
_cell.length_c   1.000
_cell.angle_alpha   90.00
_cell.angle_beta   90.00
_cell.angle_gamma   90.00
#
_symmetry.space_group_name_H-M   'P 1'
#
loop_
_entity.id
_entity.type
_entity.pdbx_description
1 polymer ?
#
loop_
_entity_poly.entity_id
_entity_poly.type
_entity_poly.pdbx_seq_one_letter_code
_entity_poly.pdbx_strand_id
1 'polypeptide(L)'
;MQDIDKSKLASNVNRLGHLNIPGGGQVVVHGKYAYIGHMDPPYGTTILDISDPADPKIVSQVTLPDNYSHTHKVRVVGDLMFTNYEQFNRHFLRKGDALPDAREKLETSLGRAPNDEELAAEVGGVKASDIAVLDEARERGYHEGGFRIYDISDRASPKQLCHKKTHGFGVHRFDVDENYAYMSTEMEGYIGNILVVYDYSD
;
A
#
# COMPACT_ATOMS: atom_id res chain seq x y z
N MET A 1 -9.36 28.28 21.99
CA MET A 1 -8.35 27.79 21.04
C MET A 1 -7.75 29.03 20.39
N GLN A 2 -6.45 29.29 20.53
CA GLN A 2 -5.83 30.48 19.93
C GLN A 2 -5.87 30.38 18.41
N ASP A 3 -6.24 31.47 17.73
CA ASP A 3 -6.14 31.59 16.28
C ASP A 3 -4.66 31.52 15.88
N ILE A 4 -4.30 30.44 15.19
CA ILE A 4 -2.96 30.28 14.64
C ILE A 4 -2.84 31.20 13.42
N ASP A 5 -1.94 32.19 13.50
CA ASP A 5 -1.57 33.03 12.37
C ASP A 5 -0.90 32.19 11.28
N LYS A 6 -1.69 31.80 10.27
CA LYS A 6 -1.25 30.96 9.15
C LYS A 6 -0.10 31.60 8.35
N SER A 7 0.02 32.92 8.35
CA SER A 7 1.10 33.63 7.65
C SER A 7 2.47 33.41 8.30
N LYS A 8 2.50 33.20 9.62
CA LYS A 8 3.72 32.83 10.37
C LYS A 8 4.15 31.40 10.12
N LEU A 9 3.21 30.47 9.92
CA LEU A 9 3.56 29.08 9.60
C LEU A 9 4.29 28.99 8.26
N ALA A 10 3.80 29.68 7.22
CA ALA A 10 4.45 29.67 5.91
C ALA A 10 5.85 30.31 5.92
N SER A 11 6.08 31.33 6.75
CA SER A 11 7.34 32.07 6.82
C SER A 11 8.38 31.48 7.78
N ASN A 12 7.96 30.64 8.74
CA ASN A 12 8.86 30.02 9.73
C ASN A 12 9.13 28.53 9.49
N VAL A 13 8.76 27.98 8.34
CA VAL A 13 9.10 26.61 7.94
C VAL A 13 10.35 26.65 7.08
N ASN A 14 11.46 26.15 7.64
CA ASN A 14 12.75 26.05 6.96
C ASN A 14 13.07 24.58 6.65
N ARG A 15 13.53 24.30 5.42
CA ARG A 15 14.02 22.98 5.06
C ARG A 15 15.38 22.74 5.72
N LEU A 16 15.48 21.74 6.60
CA LEU A 16 16.74 21.32 7.22
C LEU A 16 17.53 20.33 6.36
N GLY A 17 16.86 19.29 5.84
CA GLY A 17 17.48 18.23 5.06
C GLY A 17 16.50 17.59 4.08
N HIS A 18 16.98 16.69 3.22
CA HIS A 18 16.17 15.85 2.34
C HIS A 18 16.94 14.58 1.92
N LEU A 19 16.21 13.55 1.49
CA LEU A 19 16.76 12.37 0.83
C LEU A 19 15.99 12.09 -0.46
N ASN A 20 16.69 11.57 -1.46
CA ASN A 20 16.11 11.10 -2.71
C ASN A 20 15.78 9.60 -2.60
N ILE A 21 14.68 9.29 -1.93
CA ILE A 21 14.11 7.94 -1.80
C ILE A 21 12.73 7.89 -2.48
N PRO A 22 12.20 6.71 -2.84
CA PRO A 22 10.93 6.61 -3.56
C PRO A 22 9.77 7.36 -2.90
N GLY A 23 9.66 7.25 -1.57
CA GLY A 23 8.68 7.97 -0.75
C GLY A 23 7.22 7.69 -1.11
N GLY A 24 6.35 8.69 -0.93
CA GLY A 24 4.93 8.68 -1.34
C GLY A 24 3.97 8.00 -0.37
N GLY A 25 4.46 7.13 0.53
CA GLY A 25 3.65 6.47 1.55
C GLY A 25 3.66 7.20 2.89
N GLN A 26 3.28 6.45 3.92
CA GLN A 26 3.19 6.93 5.30
C GLN A 26 4.57 7.12 5.91
N VAL A 27 4.68 8.13 6.78
CA VAL A 27 5.86 8.39 7.60
C VAL A 27 5.49 8.21 9.06
N VAL A 28 6.30 7.44 9.80
CA VAL A 28 6.23 7.31 11.25
C VAL A 28 7.59 7.63 11.86
N VAL A 29 7.60 8.42 12.93
CA VAL A 29 8.80 8.68 13.74
C VAL A 29 8.67 7.91 15.06
N HIS A 30 9.70 7.17 15.41
CA HIS A 30 9.79 6.47 16.70
C HIS A 30 11.21 6.60 17.26
N GLY A 31 11.34 7.40 18.32
CA GLY A 31 12.64 7.78 18.87
C GLY A 31 13.47 8.58 17.85
N LYS A 32 14.71 8.15 17.63
CA LYS A 32 15.65 8.75 16.68
C LYS A 32 15.54 8.21 15.25
N TYR A 33 14.48 7.46 14.94
CA TYR A 33 14.30 6.84 13.63
C TYR A 33 13.01 7.28 12.95
N ALA A 34 13.04 7.36 11.62
CA ALA A 34 11.87 7.51 10.78
C ALA A 34 11.68 6.27 9.90
N TYR A 35 10.43 5.88 9.67
CA TYR A 35 10.03 4.73 8.88
C TYR A 35 9.14 5.23 7.75
N ILE A 36 9.58 5.02 6.51
CA ILE A 36 8.96 5.59 5.31
C ILE A 36 8.41 4.45 4.47
N GLY A 37 7.08 4.31 4.42
CA GLY A 37 6.42 3.42 3.48
C GLY A 37 6.54 3.93 2.04
N HIS A 38 6.66 3.01 1.09
CA HIS A 38 6.80 3.33 -0.34
C HIS A 38 5.60 2.87 -1.16
N MET A 39 5.15 3.74 -2.07
CA MET A 39 3.97 3.49 -2.91
C MET A 39 4.21 2.42 -3.96
N ASP A 40 5.41 2.35 -4.52
CA ASP A 40 5.69 1.52 -5.68
C ASP A 40 6.63 0.36 -5.32
N PRO A 41 6.32 -0.89 -5.74
CA PRO A 41 7.27 -1.98 -5.67
C PRO A 41 8.51 -1.69 -6.54
N PRO A 42 9.67 -2.29 -6.24
CA PRO A 42 9.88 -3.33 -5.22
C PRO A 42 10.11 -2.76 -3.82
N TYR A 43 9.98 -1.45 -3.62
CA TYR A 43 10.28 -0.81 -2.35
C TYR A 43 9.13 -0.99 -1.36
N GLY A 44 9.45 -1.48 -0.16
CA GLY A 44 8.49 -1.63 0.93
C GLY A 44 8.56 -0.49 1.93
N THR A 45 9.57 -0.53 2.81
CA THR A 45 9.77 0.50 3.84
C THR A 45 11.26 0.83 3.99
N THR A 46 11.61 2.11 4.01
CA THR A 46 12.96 2.57 4.37
C THR A 46 13.00 3.00 5.84
N ILE A 47 13.99 2.51 6.59
CA ILE A 47 14.28 2.95 7.95
C ILE A 47 15.43 3.96 7.90
N LEU A 48 15.22 5.11 8.51
CA LEU A 48 16.18 6.22 8.54
C LEU A 48 16.60 6.50 9.98
N ASP A 49 17.89 6.75 10.21
CA ASP A 49 18.38 7.46 11.39
C ASP A 49 18.19 8.97 11.15
N ILE A 50 17.47 9.61 12.07
CA ILE A 50 17.17 11.04 12.06
C ILE A 50 17.70 11.73 13.32
N SER A 51 18.75 11.17 13.94
CA SER A 51 19.44 11.78 15.08
C SER A 51 19.93 13.20 14.76
N ASP A 52 20.35 13.42 13.52
CA ASP A 52 20.51 14.74 12.92
C ASP A 52 19.45 14.92 11.82
N PRO A 53 18.38 15.72 12.06
CA PRO A 53 17.33 15.94 11.08
C PRO A 53 17.78 16.76 9.86
N ALA A 54 18.96 17.40 9.89
CA ALA A 54 19.55 18.06 8.73
C ALA A 54 20.31 17.08 7.83
N ASP A 55 20.78 15.94 8.37
CA ASP A 55 21.53 14.89 7.68
C ASP A 55 20.95 13.48 7.97
N PRO A 56 19.69 13.20 7.56
CA PRO A 56 19.08 11.88 7.76
C PRO A 56 19.80 10.78 6.97
N LYS A 57 19.95 9.59 7.56
CA LYS A 57 20.74 8.49 6.98
C LYS A 57 19.91 7.24 6.82
N ILE A 58 20.03 6.57 5.68
CA ILE A 58 19.41 5.26 5.46
C ILE A 58 20.12 4.23 6.35
N VAL A 59 19.33 3.55 7.18
CA VAL A 59 19.79 2.44 8.03
C VAL A 59 19.55 1.12 7.32
N SER A 60 18.34 0.92 6.79
CA SER A 60 17.98 -0.28 6.04
C SER A 60 16.78 -0.03 5.13
N GLN A 61 16.55 -0.96 4.19
CA GLN A 61 15.41 -0.94 3.30
C GLN A 61 14.79 -2.34 3.21
N VAL A 62 13.50 -2.44 3.50
CA VAL A 62 12.70 -3.64 3.28
C VAL A 62 12.14 -3.59 1.86
N THR A 63 12.42 -4.63 1.07
CA THR A 63 11.90 -4.80 -0.29
C THR A 63 10.84 -5.89 -0.35
N LEU A 64 10.04 -5.86 -1.40
CA LEU A 64 8.97 -6.84 -1.65
C LEU A 64 9.49 -7.99 -2.52
N PRO A 65 8.98 -9.21 -2.32
CA PRO A 65 9.39 -10.38 -3.10
C PRO A 65 8.83 -10.38 -4.52
N ASP A 66 7.83 -9.54 -4.80
CA ASP A 66 7.12 -9.44 -6.07
C ASP A 66 6.70 -7.99 -6.38
N ASN A 67 6.16 -7.77 -7.58
CA ASN A 67 5.67 -6.47 -8.04
C ASN A 67 4.14 -6.36 -8.01
N TYR A 68 3.45 -7.30 -7.37
CA TYR A 68 1.99 -7.34 -7.29
C TYR A 68 1.44 -6.71 -6.02
N SER A 69 2.29 -6.52 -5.02
CA SER A 69 1.94 -5.90 -3.75
C SER A 69 2.69 -4.59 -3.52
N HIS A 70 2.14 -3.76 -2.64
CA HIS A 70 2.85 -2.62 -2.06
C HIS A 70 2.54 -2.46 -0.57
N THR A 71 3.48 -1.87 0.18
CA THR A 71 3.43 -1.78 1.65
C THR A 71 3.65 -0.34 2.10
N HIS A 72 2.85 0.58 1.58
CA HIS A 72 3.06 2.02 1.75
C HIS A 72 2.57 2.59 3.08
N LYS A 73 2.04 1.75 3.99
CA LYS A 73 1.65 2.15 5.34
C LYS A 73 2.44 1.38 6.37
N VAL A 74 2.91 2.12 7.36
CA VAL A 74 3.80 1.63 8.39
C VAL A 74 3.36 2.15 9.74
N ARG A 75 3.43 1.31 10.77
CA ARG A 75 3.33 1.68 12.19
C ARG A 75 4.42 1.00 12.99
N VAL A 76 4.80 1.58 14.11
CA VAL A 76 5.85 1.06 14.99
C VAL A 76 5.36 1.11 16.43
N VAL A 77 5.54 0.01 17.16
CA VAL A 77 5.26 -0.12 18.59
C VAL A 77 6.44 -0.86 19.22
N GLY A 78 7.21 -0.17 20.06
CA GLY A 78 8.44 -0.73 20.63
C GLY A 78 9.44 -1.14 19.54
N ASP A 79 9.77 -2.43 19.51
CA ASP A 79 10.64 -3.05 18.51
C ASP A 79 9.87 -3.86 17.45
N LEU A 80 8.56 -3.62 17.30
CA LEU A 80 7.74 -4.18 16.24
C LEU A 80 7.38 -3.12 15.20
N MET A 81 7.53 -3.48 13.93
CA MET A 81 7.06 -2.69 12.80
C MET A 81 5.95 -3.44 12.07
N PHE A 82 4.83 -2.77 11.86
CA PHE A 82 3.69 -3.27 11.12
C PHE A 82 3.66 -2.58 9.75
N THR A 83 3.38 -3.35 8.72
CA THR A 83 3.14 -2.81 7.38
C THR A 83 1.87 -3.39 6.80
N ASN A 84 1.15 -2.59 6.02
CA ASN A 84 0.08 -3.15 5.21
C ASN A 84 0.69 -4.00 4.08
N TYR A 85 -0.05 -4.97 3.55
CA TYR A 85 0.36 -5.74 2.38
C TYR A 85 -0.83 -5.84 1.43
N GLU A 86 -0.89 -4.95 0.44
CA GLU A 86 -2.06 -4.84 -0.43
C GLU A 86 -1.72 -4.86 -1.91
N GLN A 87 -2.70 -5.18 -2.74
CA GLN A 87 -2.54 -5.24 -4.19
C GLN A 87 -2.11 -3.90 -4.76
N PHE A 88 -0.96 -3.89 -5.44
CA PHE A 88 -0.47 -2.74 -6.17
C PHE A 88 -1.39 -2.41 -7.35
N ASN A 89 -1.57 -1.12 -7.66
CA ASN A 89 -2.44 -0.65 -8.75
C ASN A 89 -3.89 -1.16 -8.72
N ARG A 90 -4.42 -1.52 -7.55
CA ARG A 90 -5.80 -2.07 -7.40
C ARG A 90 -6.87 -1.26 -8.14
N HIS A 91 -6.77 0.07 -8.18
CA HIS A 91 -7.77 0.93 -8.81
C HIS A 91 -7.77 0.81 -10.34
N PHE A 92 -6.61 0.58 -10.93
CA PHE A 92 -6.47 0.28 -12.35
C PHE A 92 -6.94 -1.15 -12.62
N LEU A 93 -6.44 -2.13 -11.85
CA LEU A 93 -6.75 -3.54 -12.06
C LEU A 93 -8.24 -3.86 -11.91
N ARG A 94 -8.95 -3.20 -10.97
CA ARG A 94 -10.40 -3.35 -10.77
C ARG A 94 -11.23 -2.96 -11.99
N LYS A 95 -10.69 -2.17 -12.93
CA LYS A 95 -11.39 -1.87 -14.19
C LYS A 95 -11.55 -3.11 -15.05
N GLY A 96 -10.68 -4.10 -14.89
CA GLY A 96 -10.80 -5.38 -15.54
C GLY A 96 -12.08 -6.13 -15.17
N ASP A 97 -12.66 -5.90 -13.99
CA ASP A 97 -13.88 -6.60 -13.55
C ASP A 97 -15.05 -6.44 -14.53
N ALA A 98 -15.08 -5.33 -15.28
CA ALA A 98 -16.10 -5.05 -16.30
C ALA A 98 -15.85 -5.74 -17.66
N LEU A 99 -14.67 -6.33 -17.89
CA LEU A 99 -14.30 -6.90 -19.19
C LEU A 99 -15.20 -8.05 -19.66
N PRO A 100 -15.64 -9.01 -18.82
CA PRO A 100 -16.55 -10.06 -19.26
C PRO A 100 -17.87 -9.52 -19.79
N ASP A 101 -18.51 -8.64 -19.00
CA ASP A 101 -19.79 -8.03 -19.35
C ASP A 101 -19.64 -7.15 -20.60
N ALA A 102 -18.53 -6.41 -20.72
CA ALA A 102 -18.20 -5.62 -21.90
C ALA A 102 -18.02 -6.49 -23.15
N ARG A 103 -17.32 -7.63 -23.05
CA ARG A 103 -17.15 -8.59 -24.15
C ARG A 103 -18.49 -9.14 -24.61
N GLU A 104 -19.33 -9.64 -23.70
CA GLU A 104 -20.65 -10.20 -24.03
C GLU A 104 -21.57 -9.16 -24.68
N LYS A 105 -21.64 -7.97 -24.09
CA LYS A 105 -22.45 -6.85 -24.61
C LYS A 105 -22.01 -6.48 -26.02
N LEU A 106 -20.72 -6.27 -26.23
CA LEU A 106 -20.19 -5.85 -27.54
C LEU A 106 -20.34 -6.96 -28.56
N GLU A 107 -20.05 -8.22 -28.22
CA GLU A 107 -20.22 -9.35 -29.12
C GLU A 107 -21.66 -9.50 -29.61
N THR A 108 -22.63 -9.36 -28.70
CA THR A 108 -24.05 -9.34 -29.05
C THR A 108 -24.40 -8.20 -30.00
N SER A 109 -23.85 -7.00 -29.77
CA SER A 109 -24.14 -5.81 -30.58
C SER A 109 -23.46 -5.79 -31.95
N LEU A 110 -22.24 -6.36 -32.04
CA LEU A 110 -21.39 -6.33 -33.22
C LEU A 110 -21.57 -7.57 -34.10
N GLY A 111 -22.07 -8.68 -33.55
CA GLY A 111 -22.12 -9.98 -34.22
C GLY A 111 -20.73 -10.60 -34.46
N ARG A 112 -19.71 -10.11 -33.76
CA ARG A 112 -18.32 -10.60 -33.76
C ARG A 112 -17.65 -10.26 -32.43
N ALA A 113 -16.54 -10.93 -32.13
CA ALA A 113 -15.69 -10.53 -31.01
C ALA A 113 -15.24 -9.05 -31.14
N PRO A 114 -15.31 -8.26 -30.04
CA PRO A 114 -14.79 -6.90 -30.04
C PRO A 114 -13.26 -6.88 -30.07
N ASN A 115 -12.68 -5.82 -30.62
CA ASN A 115 -11.25 -5.53 -30.49
C ASN A 115 -10.95 -4.76 -29.19
N ASP A 116 -9.65 -4.56 -28.91
CA ASP A 116 -9.21 -3.92 -27.67
C ASP A 116 -9.60 -2.43 -27.60
N GLU A 117 -9.70 -1.73 -28.72
CA GLU A 117 -10.19 -0.35 -28.78
C GLU A 117 -11.67 -0.25 -28.36
N GLU A 118 -12.50 -1.16 -28.85
CA GLU A 118 -13.93 -1.25 -28.53
C GLU A 118 -14.12 -1.62 -27.05
N LEU A 119 -13.33 -2.57 -26.54
CA LEU A 119 -13.34 -2.94 -25.13
C LEU A 119 -12.89 -1.81 -24.22
N ALA A 120 -11.81 -1.10 -24.60
CA ALA A 120 -11.32 0.02 -23.81
C ALA A 120 -12.32 1.17 -23.77
N ALA A 121 -13.02 1.43 -24.88
CA ALA A 121 -14.08 2.43 -24.94
C ALA A 121 -15.28 2.05 -24.07
N GLU A 122 -15.67 0.77 -24.03
CA GLU A 122 -16.79 0.28 -23.20
C GLU A 122 -16.45 0.26 -21.70
N VAL A 123 -15.26 -0.23 -21.31
CA VAL A 123 -14.81 -0.25 -19.91
C VAL A 123 -14.57 1.17 -19.36
N GLY A 124 -14.02 2.05 -20.20
CA GLY A 124 -13.75 3.44 -19.85
C GLY A 124 -12.51 3.65 -18.97
N GLY A 125 -11.78 4.74 -19.26
CA GLY A 125 -10.60 5.14 -18.48
C GLY A 125 -9.42 4.17 -18.57
N VAL A 126 -9.37 3.33 -19.61
CA VAL A 126 -8.27 2.43 -19.96
C VAL A 126 -7.96 2.60 -21.45
N LYS A 127 -6.78 2.16 -21.87
CA LYS A 127 -6.36 2.13 -23.28
C LYS A 127 -6.51 0.72 -23.83
N ALA A 128 -6.53 0.58 -25.17
CA ALA A 128 -6.48 -0.73 -25.82
C ALA A 128 -5.29 -1.58 -25.34
N SER A 129 -4.12 -0.94 -25.16
CA SER A 129 -2.92 -1.59 -24.62
C SER A 129 -3.06 -2.13 -23.19
N ASP A 130 -4.06 -1.65 -22.43
CA ASP A 130 -4.29 -2.05 -21.05
C ASP A 130 -5.12 -3.34 -20.97
N ILE A 131 -5.85 -3.72 -22.03
CA ILE A 131 -6.78 -4.85 -22.03
C ILE A 131 -6.07 -6.16 -21.69
N ALA A 132 -4.94 -6.43 -22.35
CA ALA A 132 -4.13 -7.62 -22.06
C ALA A 132 -3.62 -7.65 -20.61
N VAL A 133 -3.22 -6.49 -20.06
CA VAL A 133 -2.73 -6.38 -18.68
C VAL A 133 -3.86 -6.65 -17.68
N LEU A 134 -5.07 -6.15 -17.96
CA LEU A 134 -6.24 -6.34 -17.13
C LEU A 134 -6.72 -7.79 -17.18
N ASP A 135 -6.78 -8.42 -18.35
CA ASP A 135 -7.13 -9.85 -18.47
C ASP A 135 -6.10 -10.73 -17.74
N GLU A 136 -4.80 -10.51 -17.95
CA GLU A 136 -3.75 -11.25 -17.24
C GLU A 136 -3.88 -11.10 -15.72
N ALA A 137 -4.15 -9.89 -15.22
CA ALA A 137 -4.31 -9.64 -13.80
C ALA A 137 -5.55 -10.33 -13.22
N ARG A 138 -6.66 -10.38 -13.97
CA ARG A 138 -7.89 -11.07 -13.56
C ARG A 138 -7.69 -12.59 -13.51
N GLU A 139 -7.03 -13.15 -14.53
CA GLU A 139 -6.73 -14.58 -14.59
C GLU A 139 -5.77 -14.99 -13.48
N ARG A 140 -4.74 -14.18 -13.20
CA ARG A 140 -3.79 -14.41 -12.11
C ARG A 140 -4.45 -14.33 -10.73
N GLY A 141 -5.39 -13.42 -10.55
CA GLY A 141 -5.98 -13.11 -9.25
C GLY A 141 -4.96 -12.48 -8.27
N TYR A 142 -5.39 -12.29 -7.01
CA TYR A 142 -4.53 -11.80 -5.94
C TYR A 142 -4.96 -12.38 -4.58
N HIS A 143 -4.02 -13.03 -3.89
CA HIS A 143 -4.27 -13.81 -2.66
C HIS A 143 -3.26 -13.56 -1.54
N GLU A 144 -2.43 -12.53 -1.69
CA GLU A 144 -1.40 -12.18 -0.70
C GLU A 144 -1.84 -11.05 0.24
N GLY A 145 -3.05 -10.50 0.03
CA GLY A 145 -3.60 -9.39 0.81
C GLY A 145 -3.55 -9.65 2.31
N GLY A 146 -3.14 -8.65 3.09
CA GLY A 146 -3.02 -8.76 4.53
C GLY A 146 -2.16 -7.66 5.14
N PHE A 147 -1.46 -8.00 6.21
CA PHE A 147 -0.43 -7.16 6.82
C PHE A 147 0.76 -8.01 7.27
N ARG A 148 1.90 -7.36 7.48
CA ARG A 148 3.12 -7.99 7.96
C ARG A 148 3.63 -7.34 9.24
N ILE A 149 4.23 -8.16 10.09
CA ILE A 149 4.90 -7.74 11.33
C ILE A 149 6.38 -8.08 11.20
N TYR A 150 7.24 -7.14 11.57
CA TYR A 150 8.69 -7.27 11.57
C TYR A 150 9.24 -6.98 12.96
N ASP A 151 10.20 -7.80 13.40
CA ASP A 151 11.13 -7.47 14.49
C ASP A 151 12.15 -6.46 13.95
N ILE A 152 12.24 -5.32 14.61
CA ILE A 152 13.17 -4.23 14.33
C ILE A 152 14.02 -3.88 15.56
N SER A 153 14.25 -4.82 16.47
CA SER A 153 15.23 -4.67 17.56
C SER A 153 16.61 -4.30 17.00
N ASP A 154 17.02 -4.96 15.93
CA ASP A 154 18.08 -4.50 15.02
C ASP A 154 17.49 -3.82 13.78
N ARG A 155 17.53 -2.48 13.77
CA ARG A 155 17.01 -1.65 12.68
C ARG A 155 17.82 -1.78 11.38
N ALA A 156 19.07 -2.23 11.45
CA ALA A 156 19.87 -2.52 10.27
C ALA A 156 19.47 -3.84 9.60
N SER A 157 18.78 -4.72 10.33
CA SER A 157 18.37 -6.05 9.85
C SER A 157 16.94 -6.40 10.29
N PRO A 158 15.90 -5.72 9.75
CA PRO A 158 14.50 -6.05 10.05
C PRO A 158 14.17 -7.50 9.68
N LYS A 159 13.52 -8.24 10.59
CA LYS A 159 13.15 -9.64 10.38
C LYS A 159 11.64 -9.78 10.33
N GLN A 160 11.11 -10.29 9.23
CA GLN A 160 9.68 -10.57 9.16
C GLN A 160 9.32 -11.69 10.14
N LEU A 161 8.39 -11.41 11.06
CA LEU A 161 7.84 -12.38 12.02
C LEU A 161 6.57 -13.02 11.50
N CYS A 162 5.69 -12.23 10.87
CA CYS A 162 4.35 -12.66 10.49
C CYS A 162 3.91 -12.02 9.17
N HIS A 163 3.19 -12.79 8.35
CA HIS A 163 2.35 -12.29 7.27
C HIS A 163 0.93 -12.81 7.51
N LYS A 164 0.09 -11.95 8.08
CA LYS A 164 -1.30 -12.29 8.36
C LYS A 164 -2.14 -11.99 7.13
N LYS A 165 -2.49 -13.03 6.39
CA LYS A 165 -3.38 -12.93 5.24
C LYS A 165 -4.80 -12.58 5.68
N THR A 166 -5.42 -11.68 4.94
CA THR A 166 -6.83 -11.29 5.04
C THR A 166 -7.51 -11.59 3.70
N HIS A 167 -8.75 -11.17 3.51
CA HIS A 167 -9.43 -11.29 2.22
C HIS A 167 -9.21 -10.04 1.36
N GLY A 168 -9.74 -10.10 0.14
CA GLY A 168 -9.73 -9.02 -0.83
C GLY A 168 -8.32 -8.62 -1.25
N PHE A 169 -8.15 -7.34 -1.50
CA PHE A 169 -6.86 -6.77 -1.89
C PHE A 169 -5.89 -6.55 -0.71
N GLY A 170 -6.29 -6.86 0.52
CA GLY A 170 -5.46 -6.69 1.73
C GLY A 170 -5.78 -5.46 2.57
N VAL A 171 -4.96 -5.22 3.59
CA VAL A 171 -5.13 -4.07 4.49
C VAL A 171 -4.76 -2.79 3.75
N HIS A 172 -5.65 -1.80 3.75
CA HIS A 172 -5.28 -0.46 3.29
C HIS A 172 -4.80 0.37 4.47
N ARG A 173 -5.70 0.90 5.31
CA ARG A 173 -5.37 1.71 6.49
C ARG A 173 -5.44 0.88 7.76
N PHE A 174 -4.58 1.17 8.72
CA PHE A 174 -4.60 0.51 10.02
C PHE A 174 -3.96 1.37 11.10
N ASP A 175 -4.20 0.99 12.34
CA ASP A 175 -3.45 1.46 13.50
C ASP A 175 -3.13 0.31 14.44
N VAL A 176 -2.19 0.53 15.35
CA VAL A 176 -1.78 -0.48 16.36
C VAL A 176 -1.53 0.23 17.69
N ASP A 177 -1.92 -0.40 18.79
CA ASP A 177 -1.49 -0.01 20.14
C ASP A 177 -0.53 -1.07 20.69
N GLU A 178 -0.30 -1.14 22.01
CA GLU A 178 0.63 -2.11 22.64
C GLU A 178 0.20 -3.58 22.55
N ASN A 179 -1.09 -3.88 22.35
CA ASN A 179 -1.62 -5.26 22.38
C ASN A 179 -2.44 -5.62 21.12
N TYR A 180 -3.00 -4.62 20.43
CA TYR A 180 -4.00 -4.80 19.40
C TYR A 180 -3.65 -4.12 18.09
N ALA A 181 -3.98 -4.81 17.01
CA ALA A 181 -3.88 -4.31 15.65
C ALA A 181 -5.29 -4.07 15.07
N TYR A 182 -5.57 -2.83 14.71
CA TYR A 182 -6.85 -2.33 14.20
C TYR A 182 -6.77 -2.18 12.68
N MET A 183 -7.22 -3.21 11.96
CA MET A 183 -7.03 -3.33 10.53
C MET A 183 -8.31 -2.98 9.77
N SER A 184 -8.23 -2.06 8.80
CA SER A 184 -9.29 -1.85 7.82
C SER A 184 -9.08 -2.80 6.65
N THR A 185 -9.80 -3.92 6.65
CA THR A 185 -9.58 -5.04 5.72
C THR A 185 -10.86 -5.80 5.39
N GLU A 186 -10.79 -6.68 4.39
CA GLU A 186 -11.87 -7.60 4.03
C GLU A 186 -11.71 -8.95 4.73
N MET A 187 -12.84 -9.62 4.97
CA MET A 187 -12.94 -10.95 5.57
C MET A 187 -13.88 -11.83 4.75
N GLU A 188 -13.77 -13.15 4.90
CA GLU A 188 -14.66 -14.11 4.24
C GLU A 188 -16.14 -13.75 4.53
N GLY A 189 -16.94 -13.64 3.47
CA GLY A 189 -18.35 -13.27 3.57
C GLY A 189 -18.64 -11.76 3.70
N TYR A 190 -17.63 -10.89 3.69
CA TYR A 190 -17.79 -9.43 3.72
C TYR A 190 -17.28 -8.79 2.43
N ILE A 191 -17.97 -7.74 1.96
CA ILE A 191 -17.58 -6.95 0.79
C ILE A 191 -17.11 -5.58 1.25
N GLY A 192 -15.88 -5.22 0.89
CA GLY A 192 -15.25 -3.95 1.27
C GLY A 192 -14.67 -3.94 2.68
N ASN A 193 -13.82 -2.96 2.96
CA ASN A 193 -13.07 -2.92 4.21
C ASN A 193 -13.98 -2.72 5.42
N ILE A 194 -13.90 -3.64 6.37
CA ILE A 194 -14.45 -3.56 7.72
C ILE A 194 -13.32 -3.38 8.73
N LEU A 195 -13.66 -2.97 9.95
CA LEU A 195 -12.71 -2.99 11.07
C LEU A 195 -12.57 -4.43 11.57
N VAL A 196 -11.34 -4.92 11.59
CA VAL A 196 -10.97 -6.19 12.23
C VAL A 196 -9.89 -5.91 13.26
N VAL A 197 -10.09 -6.39 14.48
CA VAL A 197 -9.12 -6.25 15.57
C VAL A 197 -8.41 -7.57 15.77
N TYR A 198 -7.09 -7.54 15.75
CA TYR A 198 -6.24 -8.69 16.04
C TYR A 198 -5.51 -8.46 17.36
N ASP A 199 -5.54 -9.47 18.23
CA ASP A 199 -4.66 -9.56 19.39
C ASP A 199 -3.28 -10.04 18.92
N TYR A 200 -2.24 -9.36 19.37
CA TYR A 200 -0.85 -9.77 19.17
C TYR A 200 -0.04 -9.76 20.48
N SER A 201 -0.71 -9.62 21.63
CA SER A 201 -0.08 -9.82 22.94
C SER A 201 0.36 -11.28 23.11
N ASP A 202 1.47 -11.48 23.82
CA ASP A 202 2.08 -12.80 24.09
C ASP A 202 1.19 -13.73 24.94
#